data_AF-A0A8B6G7I3-F1
#
_entry.id   AF-A0A8B6G7I3-F1
#
_cell.length_a   1.000
_cell.length_b   1.000
_cell.length_c   1.000
_cell.angle_alpha   90.00
_cell.angle_beta   90.00
_cell.angle_gamma   90.00
#
_symmetry.space_group_name_H-M   'P 1'
#
loop_
_entity.id
_entity.type
_entity.pdbx_description
1 polymer ?
#
loop_
_entity_poly.entity_id
_entity_poly.type
_entity_poly.pdbx_seq_one_letter_code
_entity_poly.pdbx_strand_id
1 'polypeptide(L)'
;MADLPKDRLTPSPPFSYVGVDAFGPWPVTFRRTRGGVSQSKRWALLFACLVTRAIHLEVIEELSSSSFINAWRRFIALRGPVRQVRSDRGTNFVGATQDLSMIAQFVEDRNVQNF
;
A
#
# COMPACT_ATOMS: atom_id res chain seq x y z
N MET A 1 -26.67 -7.59 -1.55
CA MET A 1 -25.52 -6.68 -1.39
C MET A 1 -24.83 -7.06 -0.09
N ALA A 2 -23.50 -7.18 -0.08
CA ALA A 2 -22.76 -7.47 1.14
C ALA A 2 -22.60 -6.20 2.00
N ASP A 3 -22.54 -6.38 3.33
CA ASP A 3 -22.33 -5.28 4.26
C ASP A 3 -20.97 -4.61 4.06
N LEU A 4 -20.95 -3.28 4.17
CA LEU A 4 -19.70 -2.52 4.13
C LEU A 4 -18.92 -2.74 5.43
N PRO A 5 -17.58 -2.84 5.37
CA PRO A 5 -16.76 -2.95 6.57
C PRO A 5 -16.95 -1.75 7.48
N LYS A 6 -17.05 -2.00 8.80
CA LYS A 6 -17.30 -0.97 9.82
C LYS A 6 -16.33 0.22 9.74
N ASP A 7 -15.08 -0.04 9.37
CA ASP A 7 -14.02 0.97 9.20
C ASP A 7 -14.38 2.06 8.15
N ARG A 8 -15.29 1.76 7.21
CA ARG A 8 -15.80 2.73 6.23
C ARG A 8 -17.00 3.54 6.72
N LEU A 9 -17.65 3.08 7.79
CA LEU A 9 -18.91 3.62 8.31
C LEU A 9 -18.70 4.43 9.58
N THR A 10 -17.68 4.11 10.37
CA THR A 10 -17.39 4.82 11.62
C THR A 10 -16.60 6.11 11.38
N PRO A 11 -17.08 7.27 11.86
CA PRO A 11 -16.33 8.52 11.74
C PRO A 11 -15.02 8.43 12.52
N SER A 12 -13.92 8.81 11.88
CA SER A 12 -12.57 8.80 12.46
C SER A 12 -11.68 9.83 11.76
N PRO A 13 -10.52 10.19 12.33
CA PRO A 13 -9.59 11.09 11.65
C PRO A 13 -9.12 10.54 10.29
N PRO A 14 -8.83 11.39 9.29
CA PRO A 14 -8.31 10.97 8.00
C PRO A 14 -7.06 10.07 8.15
N PHE A 15 -6.93 9.08 7.27
CA PHE A 15 -5.83 8.09 7.27
C PHE A 15 -5.70 7.21 8.53
N SER A 16 -6.69 7.21 9.44
CA SER A 16 -6.72 6.24 10.55
C SER A 16 -6.87 4.81 10.05
N TYR A 17 -7.66 4.62 8.99
CA TYR A 17 -7.90 3.34 8.33
C TYR A 17 -7.48 3.45 6.87
N VAL A 18 -6.52 2.64 6.45
CA VAL A 18 -5.88 2.76 5.14
C VAL A 18 -5.95 1.44 4.37
N GLY A 19 -6.40 1.50 3.13
CA GLY A 19 -6.18 0.45 2.14
C GLY A 19 -4.88 0.72 1.39
N VAL A 20 -4.09 -0.32 1.16
CA VAL A 20 -2.82 -0.26 0.44
C VAL A 20 -2.90 -1.16 -0.77
N ASP A 21 -2.47 -0.64 -1.90
CA ASP A 21 -2.35 -1.38 -3.16
C ASP A 21 -1.09 -0.94 -3.91
N ALA A 22 -0.53 -1.81 -4.73
CA ALA A 22 0.64 -1.52 -5.56
C ALA A 22 0.27 -1.68 -7.04
N PHE A 23 0.52 -0.65 -7.85
CA PHE A 23 0.16 -0.65 -9.26
C PHE A 23 1.32 -0.16 -10.15
N GLY A 24 1.31 -0.58 -11.42
CA GLY A 24 2.41 -0.41 -12.38
C GLY A 24 2.61 -1.68 -13.22
N PRO A 25 3.79 -1.92 -13.83
CA PRO A 25 4.98 -1.06 -13.91
C PRO A 25 4.92 -0.07 -15.09
N TRP A 26 5.36 1.17 -14.87
CA TRP A 26 5.60 2.11 -15.96
C TRP A 26 7.06 2.10 -16.38
N PRO A 27 7.36 2.04 -17.68
CA PRO A 27 8.70 2.30 -18.18
C PRO A 27 8.99 3.80 -18.06
N VAL A 28 9.96 4.15 -17.23
CA VAL A 28 10.46 5.52 -17.11
C VAL A 28 11.87 5.61 -17.68
N THR A 29 12.16 6.74 -18.30
CA THR A 29 13.51 6.99 -18.78
C THR A 29 14.40 7.32 -17.58
N PHE A 30 15.22 6.36 -17.17
CA PHE A 30 16.12 6.52 -16.03
C PHE A 30 17.38 7.30 -16.39
N ARG A 31 17.91 7.06 -17.59
CA ARG A 31 19.13 7.75 -18.06
C ARG A 31 19.07 8.00 -19.55
N ARG A 32 19.38 9.25 -19.95
CA ARG A 32 19.63 9.62 -21.36
C ARG A 32 21.11 9.97 -21.50
N THR A 33 21.81 9.28 -22.40
CA THR A 33 23.19 9.62 -22.78
C THR A 33 23.26 9.80 -24.31
N ARG A 34 24.39 10.33 -24.80
CA ARG A 34 24.64 10.43 -26.25
C ARG A 34 24.62 9.06 -26.95
N GLY A 35 24.88 7.97 -26.22
CA GLY A 35 24.91 6.60 -26.74
C GLY A 35 23.61 5.81 -26.58
N GLY A 36 22.54 6.40 -26.00
CA GLY A 36 21.25 5.72 -25.90
C GLY A 36 20.39 6.15 -24.71
N VAL A 37 19.21 5.53 -24.62
CA VAL A 37 18.22 5.75 -23.57
C VAL A 37 18.06 4.46 -22.76
N SER A 38 18.36 4.53 -21.46
CA SER A 38 18.09 3.44 -20.52
C SER A 38 16.73 3.65 -19.85
N GLN A 39 15.88 2.63 -19.96
CA GLN A 39 14.56 2.59 -19.33
C GLN A 39 14.65 1.75 -18.05
N SER A 40 13.90 2.16 -17.02
CA SER A 40 13.72 1.37 -15.80
C SER A 40 12.23 1.29 -15.47
N LYS A 41 11.82 0.24 -14.76
CA LYS A 41 10.44 0.11 -14.31
C LYS A 41 10.25 0.92 -13.02
N ARG A 42 9.09 1.55 -12.88
CA ARG A 42 8.65 2.15 -11.62
C ARG A 42 7.25 1.66 -11.30
N TRP A 43 6.97 1.55 -10.00
CA TRP A 43 5.66 1.22 -9.46
C TRP A 43 5.20 2.36 -8.57
N ALA A 44 3.91 2.36 -8.24
CA ALA A 44 3.33 3.31 -7.32
C ALA A 44 2.55 2.54 -6.25
N LEU A 45 2.72 2.98 -5.01
CA LEU A 45 1.91 2.55 -3.88
C LEU A 45 0.76 3.53 -3.71
N LEU A 46 -0.43 2.97 -3.56
CA LEU A 46 -1.66 3.69 -3.35
C LEU A 46 -2.08 3.49 -1.89
N PHE A 47 -2.08 4.57 -1.13
CA PHE A 47 -2.61 4.63 0.23
C PHE A 47 -3.99 5.29 0.19
N ALA A 48 -5.05 4.48 0.21
CA ALA A 48 -6.44 4.92 0.20
C ALA A 48 -7.00 5.07 1.62
N CYS A 49 -7.41 6.26 2.00
CA CYS A 49 -8.14 6.49 3.25
C CYS A 49 -9.54 5.88 3.17
N LEU A 50 -9.84 4.91 4.04
CA LEU A 50 -11.14 4.22 4.05
C LEU A 50 -12.27 5.08 4.62
N VAL A 51 -11.91 6.15 5.34
CA VAL A 51 -12.82 7.11 5.97
C VAL A 51 -13.26 8.18 4.98
N THR A 52 -12.31 8.90 4.38
CA THR A 52 -12.58 10.09 3.53
C THR A 52 -12.46 9.83 2.04
N ARG A 53 -11.99 8.64 1.60
CA ARG A 53 -11.63 8.32 0.21
C ARG A 53 -10.45 9.12 -0.36
N ALA A 54 -9.74 9.87 0.48
CA ALA A 54 -8.51 10.55 0.06
C ALA A 54 -7.44 9.52 -0.35
N ILE A 55 -6.69 9.83 -1.40
CA ILE A 55 -5.61 8.99 -1.91
C ILE A 55 -4.28 9.68 -1.69
N HIS A 56 -3.28 8.94 -1.22
CA HIS A 56 -1.88 9.35 -1.19
C HIS A 56 -1.06 8.37 -2.03
N LEU A 57 -0.27 8.90 -2.97
CA LEU A 57 0.53 8.12 -3.90
C LEU A 57 2.01 8.26 -3.59
N GLU A 58 2.72 7.14 -3.57
CA GLU A 58 4.16 7.07 -3.37
C GLU A 58 4.79 6.28 -4.51
N VAL A 59 5.77 6.87 -5.18
CA VAL A 59 6.52 6.16 -6.25
C VAL A 59 7.59 5.29 -5.59
N ILE A 60 7.68 4.04 -6.04
CA ILE A 60 8.69 3.07 -5.60
C ILE A 60 9.46 2.53 -6.80
N GLU A 61 10.74 2.23 -6.56
CA GLU A 61 11.63 1.75 -7.62
C GLU A 61 11.43 0.29 -7.95
N GLU A 62 11.02 -0.53 -6.97
CA GLU A 62 10.86 -1.98 -7.09
C GLU A 62 9.71 -2.47 -6.20
N LEU A 63 9.05 -3.57 -6.58
CA LEU A 63 8.07 -4.27 -5.72
C LEU A 63 8.76 -5.12 -4.65
N SER A 64 9.56 -4.48 -3.80
CA SER A 64 10.30 -5.11 -2.70
C SER A 64 9.83 -4.61 -1.34
N SER A 65 10.03 -5.41 -0.30
CA SER A 65 9.68 -5.05 1.09
C SER A 65 10.42 -3.79 1.55
N SER A 66 11.70 -3.64 1.17
CA SER A 66 12.51 -2.45 1.50
C SER A 66 11.96 -1.17 0.87
N SER A 67 11.55 -1.23 -0.40
CA SER A 67 10.89 -0.12 -1.09
C SER A 67 9.57 0.26 -0.43
N PHE A 68 8.78 -0.74 -0.04
CA PHE A 68 7.54 -0.53 0.70
C PHE A 68 7.76 0.10 2.08
N ILE A 69 8.70 -0.41 2.88
CA ILE A 69 9.03 0.13 4.21
C ILE A 69 9.42 1.61 4.13
N ASN A 70 10.23 1.98 3.13
CA ASN A 70 10.64 3.37 2.94
C ASN A 70 9.45 4.27 2.55
N ALA A 71 8.56 3.80 1.67
CA ALA A 71 7.35 4.53 1.33
C ALA A 71 6.39 4.64 2.52
N TRP A 72 6.22 3.57 3.30
CA TRP A 72 5.42 3.53 4.51
C TRP A 72 5.89 4.56 5.56
N ARG A 73 7.21 4.65 5.77
CA ARG A 73 7.81 5.65 6.66
C ARG A 73 7.52 7.09 6.21
N ARG A 74 7.64 7.38 4.90
CA ARG A 74 7.29 8.70 4.35
C ARG A 74 5.80 9.01 4.51
N PHE A 75 4.95 8.02 4.25
CA PHE A 75 3.51 8.15 4.42
C PHE A 75 3.13 8.50 5.86
N ILE A 76 3.62 7.75 6.86
CA ILE A 76 3.37 8.05 8.28
C ILE A 76 3.90 9.43 8.66
N ALA A 77 5.10 9.80 8.20
CA ALA A 77 5.68 11.10 8.52
C ALA A 77 4.81 12.27 8.00
N LEU A 78 4.12 12.08 6.87
CA LEU A 78 3.26 13.11 6.27
C LEU A 78 1.80 13.07 6.73
N ARG A 79 1.24 11.87 6.96
CA ARG A 79 -0.19 11.69 7.26
C ARG A 79 -0.49 11.39 8.71
N GLY A 80 0.54 11.09 9.50
CA GLY A 80 0.41 10.72 10.90
C GLY A 80 0.19 9.21 11.11
N PRO A 81 -0.11 8.81 12.35
CA PRO A 81 -0.23 7.41 12.73
C PRO A 81 -1.47 6.75 12.12
N VAL A 82 -1.32 5.50 11.71
CA VAL A 82 -2.40 4.67 11.16
C VAL A 82 -2.82 3.66 12.22
N ARG A 83 -4.13 3.48 12.39
CA ARG A 83 -4.68 2.49 13.33
C ARG A 83 -4.77 1.10 12.71
N GLN A 84 -5.17 1.02 11.44
CA GLN A 84 -5.31 -0.24 10.73
C GLN A 84 -5.02 -0.08 9.24
N VAL A 85 -4.28 -1.06 8.72
CA VAL A 85 -3.95 -1.18 7.30
C VAL A 85 -4.63 -2.42 6.74
N ARG A 86 -5.16 -2.31 5.53
CA ARG A 86 -5.67 -3.41 4.73
C ARG A 86 -4.86 -3.46 3.43
N SER A 87 -4.26 -4.59 3.10
CA SER A 87 -3.67 -4.83 1.77
C SER A 87 -4.22 -6.12 1.20
N ASP A 88 -4.02 -6.32 -0.10
CA ASP A 88 -3.95 -7.68 -0.61
C ASP A 88 -2.71 -8.37 -0.03
N ARG A 89 -2.68 -9.70 -0.02
CA ARG A 89 -1.59 -10.48 0.59
C ARG A 89 -0.30 -10.46 -0.26
N GLY A 90 0.01 -9.33 -0.88
CA GLY A 90 1.23 -9.11 -1.63
C GLY A 90 2.46 -9.46 -0.80
N THR A 91 3.40 -10.19 -1.39
CA THR A 91 4.59 -10.71 -0.70
C THR A 91 5.49 -9.59 -0.16
N ASN A 92 5.52 -8.44 -0.83
CA ASN A 92 6.16 -7.20 -0.38
C ASN A 92 5.55 -6.66 0.92
N PHE A 93 4.23 -6.76 1.10
CA PHE A 93 3.54 -6.33 2.32
C PHE A 93 3.77 -7.34 3.45
N VAL A 94 3.61 -8.63 3.16
CA VAL A 94 3.83 -9.71 4.14
C VAL A 94 5.28 -9.71 4.64
N GLY A 95 6.26 -9.49 3.76
CA GLY A 95 7.67 -9.39 4.18
C GLY A 95 7.93 -8.17 5.08
N ALA A 96 7.22 -7.06 4.88
CA ALA A 96 7.41 -5.86 5.66
C ALA A 96 6.72 -5.88 7.04
N THR A 97 5.74 -6.76 7.27
CA THR A 97 5.05 -6.82 8.58
C THR A 97 6.00 -7.17 9.71
N GLN A 98 6.98 -8.04 9.44
CA GLN A 98 8.02 -8.41 10.40
C GLN A 98 8.91 -7.21 10.74
N ASP A 99 9.41 -6.50 9.73
CA ASP A 99 10.31 -5.36 9.91
C ASP A 99 9.61 -4.13 10.53
N LEU A 100 8.31 -3.99 10.31
CA LEU A 100 7.48 -2.91 10.85
C LEU A 100 6.83 -3.28 12.19
N SER A 101 7.11 -4.46 12.75
CA SER A 101 6.49 -4.98 13.97
C SER A 101 4.96 -4.90 13.96
N MET A 102 4.34 -5.15 12.80
CA MET A 102 2.89 -5.10 12.61
C MET A 102 2.25 -6.45 12.93
N ILE A 103 1.10 -6.41 13.61
CA ILE A 103 0.27 -7.61 13.82
C ILE A 103 -0.57 -7.82 12.55
N ALA A 104 -0.26 -8.86 11.78
CA ALA A 104 -1.00 -9.23 10.59
C ALA A 104 -2.16 -10.19 10.93
N GLN A 105 -3.35 -9.90 10.42
CA GLN A 105 -4.50 -10.80 10.48
C GLN A 105 -4.91 -11.18 9.05
N PHE A 106 -4.77 -12.45 8.70
CA PHE A 106 -5.17 -12.96 7.38
C PHE A 106 -6.65 -13.34 7.41
N VAL A 107 -7.43 -12.72 6.52
CA VAL A 107 -8.91 -12.85 6.51
C VAL A 107 -9.35 -14.19 5.87
N GLU A 108 -8.49 -14.82 5.08
CA GLU A 108 -8.75 -16.07 4.34
C GLU A 108 -8.88 -17.31 5.25
N ASP A 109 -8.44 -17.25 6.52
CA ASP A 109 -8.57 -18.37 7.47
C ASP A 109 -10.01 -18.58 8.00
N ARG A 110 -10.98 -17.75 7.56
CA ARG A 110 -12.40 -18.04 7.77
C ARG A 110 -12.92 -18.75 6.53
N ASN A 111 -13.43 -19.98 6.72
CA ASN A 111 -14.14 -20.76 5.71
C ASN A 111 -14.98 -19.82 4.84
N VAL A 112 -14.59 -19.67 3.57
CA VAL A 112 -15.41 -19.01 2.57
C VAL A 112 -16.71 -19.81 2.55
N GLN A 113 -17.77 -19.26 3.16
CA GLN A 113 -19.09 -19.82 3.03
C GLN A 113 -19.39 -19.78 1.53
N ASN A 114 -19.40 -20.96 0.90
CA ASN A 114 -19.81 -21.10 -0.49
C ASN A 114 -21.22 -20.50 -0.59
N PHE A 115 -21.33 -19.40 -1.32
CA PHE A 115 -22.62 -18.86 -1.76
C PHE A 115 -23.05 -19.59 -3.03
#